data_AF-A0A1Q3K3U1-F1
#
_entry.id   AF-A0A1Q3K3U1-F1
#
_cell.length_a   1.000
_cell.length_b   1.000
_cell.length_c   1.000
_cell.angle_alpha   90.00
_cell.angle_beta   90.00
_cell.angle_gamma   90.00
#
_symmetry.space_group_name_H-M   'P 1'
#
loop_
_entity.id
_entity.type
_entity.pdbx_description
1 polymer ?
#
loop_
_entity_poly.entity_id
_entity_poly.type
_entity_poly.pdbx_seq_one_letter_code
_entity_poly.pdbx_strand_id
1 'polypeptide(L)'
;MTAEIINLRQVRKQREREARAAEAAENRARFGRTRGERERDELSEARKKLLLDSHQLDPAADPASDNDPADPAPKSPSPKAP
;
A
#
# COMPACT_ATOMS: atom_id res chain seq x y z
N MET A 1 -34.01 17.32 -39.89
CA MET A 1 -33.46 16.31 -38.97
C MET A 1 -31.95 16.43 -39.00
N THR A 2 -31.32 16.85 -37.91
CA THR A 2 -29.88 17.11 -37.83
C THR A 2 -29.16 15.84 -37.41
N ALA A 3 -28.25 15.34 -38.24
CA ALA A 3 -27.41 14.20 -37.88
C ALA A 3 -26.37 14.64 -36.84
N GLU A 4 -26.33 13.94 -35.70
CA GLU A 4 -25.39 14.23 -34.62
C GLU A 4 -24.05 13.55 -34.91
N ILE A 5 -22.99 14.35 -35.08
CA ILE A 5 -21.65 13.84 -35.41
C ILE A 5 -21.00 13.35 -34.11
N ILE A 6 -21.04 12.04 -33.89
CA ILE A 6 -20.42 11.40 -32.72
C ILE A 6 -19.02 10.87 -33.03
N ASN A 7 -18.10 11.06 -32.09
CA ASN A 7 -16.74 10.56 -32.21
C ASN A 7 -16.65 9.08 -31.83
N LEU A 8 -16.58 8.21 -32.83
CA LEU A 8 -16.49 6.76 -32.65
C LEU A 8 -15.25 6.31 -31.86
N ARG A 9 -14.13 7.06 -31.88
CA ARG A 9 -12.94 6.72 -31.09
C ARG A 9 -13.20 6.89 -29.60
N GLN A 10 -13.88 7.96 -29.22
CA GLN A 10 -14.24 8.20 -27.82
C GLN A 10 -15.22 7.14 -27.32
N VAL A 11 -16.21 6.78 -28.14
CA VAL A 11 -17.16 5.70 -27.83
C VAL A 11 -16.44 4.37 -27.60
N ARG A 12 -15.52 3.98 -28.50
CA ARG A 12 -14.73 2.74 -28.33
C ARG A 12 -13.91 2.76 -27.03
N LYS A 13 -13.19 3.85 -26.78
CA LYS A 13 -12.39 4.03 -25.56
C LYS A 13 -13.24 3.94 -24.30
N GLN A 14 -14.45 4.50 -24.34
CA GLN A 14 -15.39 4.44 -23.22
C GLN A 14 -15.81 2.98 -22.96
N ARG A 15 -16.19 2.24 -24.00
CA ARG A 15 -16.55 0.81 -23.88
C ARG A 15 -15.40 -0.05 -23.36
N GLU A 16 -14.17 0.19 -23.82
CA GLU A 16 -12.99 -0.51 -23.31
C GLU A 16 -12.76 -0.23 -21.82
N ARG A 17 -12.97 1.01 -21.39
CA ARG A 17 -12.83 1.39 -19.98
C ARG A 17 -13.90 0.72 -19.12
N GLU A 18 -15.14 0.66 -19.60
CA GLU A 18 -16.26 -0.01 -18.93
C GLU A 18 -16.01 -1.53 -18.81
N ALA A 19 -15.53 -2.18 -19.86
CA ALA A 19 -15.16 -3.60 -19.84
C ALA A 19 -14.11 -3.90 -18.76
N ARG A 20 -13.02 -3.10 -18.72
CA ARG A 20 -11.98 -3.25 -17.67
C ARG A 20 -12.53 -3.00 -16.27
N ALA A 21 -13.46 -2.06 -16.11
CA ALA A 21 -14.07 -1.79 -14.82
C ALA A 21 -14.94 -2.96 -14.33
N ALA A 22 -15.67 -3.61 -15.24
CA ALA A 22 -16.46 -4.80 -14.96
C ALA A 22 -15.56 -5.98 -14.56
N GLU A 23 -14.49 -6.25 -15.31
CA GLU A 23 -13.48 -7.27 -14.95
C GLU A 23 -12.86 -6.99 -13.57
N ALA A 24 -12.53 -5.72 -13.28
CA ALA A 24 -12.01 -5.34 -11.97
C ALA A 24 -13.04 -5.50 -10.83
N ALA A 25 -14.33 -5.30 -11.10
CA ALA A 25 -15.39 -5.57 -10.14
C ALA A 25 -15.56 -7.08 -9.89
N GLU A 26 -15.51 -7.88 -10.94
CA GLU A 26 -15.56 -9.34 -10.85
C GLU A 26 -14.35 -9.90 -10.09
N ASN A 27 -13.15 -9.39 -10.36
CA ASN A 27 -11.95 -9.77 -9.62
C ASN A 27 -12.02 -9.37 -8.14
N ARG A 28 -12.61 -8.22 -7.80
CA ARG A 28 -12.89 -7.83 -6.41
C ARG A 28 -13.85 -8.81 -5.73
N ALA A 29 -14.92 -9.21 -6.42
CA ALA A 29 -15.89 -10.17 -5.88
C ALA A 29 -15.28 -11.58 -5.72
N ARG A 30 -14.50 -12.05 -6.71
CA ARG A 30 -13.91 -13.39 -6.72
C ARG A 30 -12.76 -13.54 -5.72
N PHE A 31 -11.87 -12.55 -5.65
CA PHE A 31 -10.64 -12.67 -4.88
C PHE A 31 -10.69 -11.89 -3.55
N GLY A 32 -11.70 -11.06 -3.33
CA GLY A 32 -11.91 -10.30 -2.10
C GLY A 32 -10.90 -9.18 -1.83
N ARG A 33 -9.70 -9.28 -2.39
CA ARG A 33 -8.62 -8.29 -2.30
C ARG A 33 -8.06 -7.96 -3.68
N THR A 34 -7.98 -6.68 -3.97
CA THR A 34 -7.29 -6.17 -5.17
C THR A 34 -5.77 -6.32 -5.04
N ARG A 35 -5.06 -6.22 -6.16
CA ARG A 35 -3.59 -6.22 -6.16
C ARG A 35 -3.01 -5.08 -5.29
N GLY A 36 -3.56 -3.88 -5.40
CA GLY A 36 -3.08 -2.72 -4.62
C GLY A 36 -3.38 -2.83 -3.12
N GLU A 37 -4.42 -3.56 -2.72
CA GLU A 37 -4.65 -3.90 -1.30
C GLU A 37 -3.61 -4.90 -0.81
N ARG A 38 -3.33 -5.97 -1.56
CA ARG A 38 -2.28 -6.93 -1.21
C ARG A 38 -0.91 -6.27 -1.05
N GLU A 39 -0.53 -5.42 -2.00
CA GLU A 39 0.75 -4.70 -1.95
C GLU A 39 0.84 -3.76 -0.72
N ARG A 40 -0.26 -3.09 -0.36
CA ARG A 40 -0.31 -2.27 0.87
C ARG A 40 -0.19 -3.14 2.13
N ASP A 41 -0.90 -4.27 2.17
CA ASP A 41 -0.86 -5.18 3.30
C ASP A 41 0.55 -5.75 3.48
N GLU A 42 1.18 -6.24 2.40
CA GLU A 42 2.55 -6.75 2.39
C GLU A 42 3.57 -5.71 2.90
N LEU A 43 3.47 -4.46 2.43
CA LEU A 43 4.31 -3.37 2.92
C LEU A 43 4.07 -3.07 4.41
N SER A 44 2.81 -3.15 4.87
CA SER A 44 2.47 -2.96 6.27
C SER A 44 3.03 -4.08 7.16
N GLU A 45 2.97 -5.32 6.69
CA GLU A 45 3.53 -6.47 7.39
C GLU A 45 5.06 -6.42 7.44
N ALA A 46 5.71 -6.04 6.33
CA ALA A 46 7.14 -5.85 6.29
C ALA A 46 7.61 -4.79 7.31
N ARG A 47 6.90 -3.65 7.39
CA ARG A 47 7.20 -2.61 8.40
C ARG A 47 7.01 -3.11 9.82
N LYS A 48 5.93 -3.85 10.09
CA LYS A 48 5.68 -4.43 11.42
C LYS A 48 6.77 -5.41 11.82
N LYS A 49 7.20 -6.29 10.90
CA LYS A 49 8.31 -7.23 11.14
C LYS A 49 9.59 -6.49 11.47
N LEU A 50 9.98 -5.50 10.66
CA LEU A 50 11.18 -4.69 10.92
C LEU A 50 11.14 -3.98 12.29
N LEU A 51 9.98 -3.45 12.69
CA LEU A 51 9.83 -2.85 14.02
C LEU A 51 10.03 -3.88 15.12
N LEU A 52 9.38 -5.04 15.02
CA LEU A 52 9.52 -6.12 16.00
C LEU A 52 10.96 -6.63 16.08
N ASP A 53 11.60 -6.82 14.94
CA ASP A 53 13.00 -7.26 14.85
C ASP A 53 13.95 -6.25 15.49
N SER A 54 13.72 -4.94 15.32
CA SER A 54 14.52 -3.90 15.99
C SER A 54 14.36 -3.85 17.52
N HIS A 55 13.28 -4.42 18.04
CA HIS A 55 12.97 -4.46 19.47
C HIS A 55 13.18 -5.85 20.09
N GLN A 56 13.72 -6.82 19.34
CA GLN A 56 14.09 -8.12 19.90
C GLN A 56 15.29 -7.95 20.84
N LEU A 57 15.05 -8.20 22.12
CA LEU A 57 16.09 -8.40 23.12
C LEU A 57 16.45 -9.88 23.10
N ASP A 58 17.70 -10.19 22.77
CA ASP A 58 18.22 -11.55 22.76
C ASP A 58 18.30 -12.05 24.22
N PRO A 59 17.56 -13.11 24.63
CA PRO A 59 17.51 -13.56 26.02
C PRO A 59 18.82 -14.19 26.51
N ALA A 60 19.82 -14.35 25.64
CA ALA A 60 21.18 -14.74 26.02
C ALA A 60 22.06 -13.55 26.47
N ALA A 61 21.56 -12.32 26.42
CA ALA A 61 22.24 -11.15 26.99
C ALA A 61 21.89 -11.01 28.48
N ASP A 62 22.75 -11.58 29.32
CA ASP A 62 22.64 -11.55 30.79
C ASP A 62 22.56 -10.13 31.39
N PRO A 63 21.95 -9.98 32.58
CA PRO A 63 21.55 -8.71 33.19
C PRO A 63 22.71 -8.02 33.93
N ALA A 64 23.48 -7.20 33.21
CA ALA A 64 24.27 -6.14 33.83
C ALA A 64 23.86 -4.81 33.17
N SER A 65 22.92 -4.13 33.84
CA SER A 65 22.59 -2.74 33.60
C SER A 65 23.84 -1.87 33.77
N ASP A 66 24.12 -1.04 32.77
CA ASP A 66 24.59 0.35 32.92
C ASP A 66 24.63 0.97 31.53
N ASN A 67 23.51 1.53 31.08
CA ASN A 67 23.52 2.63 30.12
C ASN A 67 22.25 3.45 30.32
N ASP A 68 22.47 4.67 30.79
CA ASP A 68 21.52 5.74 31.10
C ASP A 68 20.46 5.98 30.00
N PRO A 69 19.29 6.54 30.34
CA PRO A 69 18.22 6.79 29.39
C PRO A 69 18.57 8.01 28.53
N ALA A 70 19.33 7.79 27.47
CA ALA A 70 19.34 8.74 26.36
C ALA A 70 18.05 8.53 25.57
N ASP A 71 17.08 9.41 25.79
CA ASP A 71 15.90 9.58 24.94
C ASP A 71 16.28 9.35 23.47
N PRO A 72 15.80 8.27 22.80
CA PRO A 72 15.96 8.19 21.37
C PRO A 72 15.00 9.21 20.78
N ALA A 73 15.53 10.41 20.51
CA ALA A 73 14.83 11.47 19.81
C ALA A 73 13.99 10.86 18.68
N PRO A 74 12.71 11.26 18.53
CA PRO A 74 11.88 10.70 17.48
C PRO A 74 12.56 10.98 16.15
N LYS A 75 12.99 9.91 15.45
CA LYS A 75 13.37 10.02 14.03
C LYS A 75 12.10 10.32 13.26
N SER A 76 11.69 11.58 13.28
CA SER A 76 10.67 12.12 12.39
C SER A 76 11.16 11.90 10.96
N PRO A 77 10.43 11.16 10.10
CA PRO A 77 10.74 11.15 8.69
C PRO A 77 10.46 12.57 8.17
N SER A 78 11.52 13.31 7.84
CA SER A 78 11.40 14.61 7.19
C SER A 78 10.49 14.46 5.96
N PRO A 79 9.42 15.26 5.84
CA PRO A 79 8.58 15.19 4.65
C PRO A 79 9.37 15.76 3.49
N LYS A 80 9.70 14.91 2.51
CA LYS A 80 10.11 15.40 1.20
C LYS A 80 8.83 15.89 0.50
N ALA A 81 8.51 17.16 0.74
CA ALA A 81 7.52 17.92 -0.03
C ALA A 81 8.17 18.42 -1.36
N PRO A 82 7.36 18.88 -2.33
CA PRO A 82 7.44 18.56 -3.76
C PRO A 82 8.76 18.86 -4.47
#